data_AF-A0A8T4SQG8-F1
#
_entry.id   AF-A0A8T4SQG8-F1
#
_cell.length_a   1.000
_cell.length_b   1.000
_cell.length_c   1.000
_cell.angle_alpha   90.00
_cell.angle_beta   90.00
_cell.angle_gamma   90.00
#
_symmetry.space_group_name_H-M   'P 1'
#
loop_
_entity.id
_entity.type
_entity.pdbx_description
1 polymer ?
#
loop_
_entity_poly.entity_id
_entity_poly.type
_entity_poly.pdbx_seq_one_letter_code
_entity_poly.pdbx_strand_id
1 'polypeptide(L)'
;MLLESLAVIGMLLAGYLIYVERRLFTSKRYKPLCDISKTVSCSKAILSPYGHLIGRLGGPNVDYWASNAFFGFLYYILVFVLAIANSSILLPLSLLAVIASAYLFYVSHYKMKNYCVICMGAYVVNIGIFIVSLP
;
A
#
# COMPACT_ATOMS: atom_id res chain seq x y z
N MET A 1 -0.10 7.87 20.69
CA MET A 1 -1.19 6.85 20.68
C MET A 1 -1.91 6.73 19.34
N LEU A 2 -2.56 7.78 18.83
CA LEU A 2 -3.36 7.65 17.60
C LEU A 2 -2.50 7.35 16.36
N LEU A 3 -1.38 8.05 16.17
CA LEU A 3 -0.44 7.81 15.06
C LEU A 3 0.13 6.38 15.07
N GLU A 4 0.54 5.89 16.25
CA GLU A 4 1.01 4.51 16.41
C GLU A 4 -0.07 3.50 15.99
N SER A 5 -1.33 3.71 16.41
CA SER A 5 -2.43 2.81 16.06
C SER A 5 -2.70 2.78 14.55
N LEU A 6 -2.67 3.94 13.88
CA LEU A 6 -2.81 4.05 12.43
C LEU A 6 -1.65 3.36 11.71
N ALA A 7 -0.41 3.53 12.21
CA ALA A 7 0.75 2.85 11.67
C ALA A 7 0.64 1.32 11.79
N VAL A 8 0.16 0.80 12.93
CA VAL A 8 -0.08 -0.64 13.11
C VAL A 8 -1.15 -1.16 12.15
N ILE A 9 -2.26 -0.44 11.98
CA ILE A 9 -3.30 -0.80 11.01
C ILE A 9 -2.70 -0.81 9.59
N GLY A 10 -1.91 0.20 9.24
CA GLY A 10 -1.19 0.27 7.97
C GLY A 10 -0.26 -0.93 7.74
N MET A 11 0.53 -1.30 8.75
CA MET A 11 1.42 -2.48 8.71
C MET A 11 0.62 -3.76 8.46
N LEU A 12 -0.53 -3.94 9.11
CA LEU A 12 -1.38 -5.13 8.90
C LEU A 12 -1.95 -5.19 7.48
N LEU A 13 -2.44 -4.07 6.95
CA LEU A 13 -2.97 -3.99 5.59
C LEU A 13 -1.88 -4.27 4.54
N ALA A 14 -0.70 -3.65 4.70
CA ALA A 14 0.44 -3.85 3.82
C ALA A 14 0.98 -5.28 3.93
N GLY A 15 1.10 -5.82 5.15
CA GLY A 15 1.51 -7.20 5.40
C GLY A 15 0.58 -8.22 4.75
N TYR A 16 -0.72 -7.98 4.79
CA TYR A 16 -1.69 -8.82 4.07
C TYR A 16 -1.49 -8.78 2.55
N LEU A 17 -1.24 -7.61 1.98
CA LEU A 17 -0.95 -7.49 0.53
C LEU A 17 0.35 -8.18 0.14
N ILE A 18 1.42 -8.08 0.96
CA ILE A 18 2.68 -8.81 0.74
C ILE A 18 2.44 -10.32 0.79
N TYR A 19 1.64 -10.80 1.76
CA TYR A 19 1.25 -12.21 1.84
C TYR A 19 0.50 -12.66 0.58
N VAL A 20 -0.50 -11.89 0.16
CA VAL A 20 -1.29 -12.16 -1.05
C VAL A 20 -0.40 -12.20 -2.28
N GLU A 21 0.47 -11.21 -2.45
CA GLU A 21 1.42 -11.10 -3.54
C GLU A 21 2.32 -12.35 -3.62
N ARG A 22 2.95 -12.73 -2.51
CA ARG A 22 3.80 -13.93 -2.45
C ARG A 22 3.03 -15.19 -2.84
N ARG A 23 1.78 -15.33 -2.39
CA ARG A 23 0.94 -16.49 -2.71
C ARG A 23 0.49 -16.51 -4.17
N LEU A 24 0.22 -15.35 -4.78
CA LEU A 24 -0.11 -15.23 -6.20
C LEU A 24 1.05 -15.67 -7.09
N PHE A 25 2.28 -15.30 -6.74
CA PHE A 25 3.46 -15.70 -7.51
C PHE A 25 3.89 -17.15 -7.28
N THR A 26 3.58 -17.74 -6.12
CA THR A 26 3.97 -19.12 -5.78
C THR A 26 2.92 -20.17 -6.12
N SER A 27 1.64 -19.79 -6.26
CA SER A 27 0.55 -20.74 -6.52
C SER A 27 -0.48 -20.19 -7.51
N LYS A 28 -0.55 -20.83 -8.69
CA LYS A 28 -1.55 -20.49 -9.73
C LYS A 28 -3.01 -20.76 -9.32
N ARG A 29 -3.25 -21.51 -8.24
CA ARG A 29 -4.60 -21.83 -7.72
C ARG A 29 -5.03 -20.94 -6.55
N TYR A 30 -4.15 -20.06 -6.08
CA TYR A 30 -4.48 -19.20 -4.96
C TYR A 30 -5.49 -18.12 -5.37
N LYS A 31 -6.57 -18.01 -4.59
CA LYS A 31 -7.57 -16.95 -4.73
C LYS A 31 -7.65 -16.17 -3.41
N PRO A 32 -7.23 -14.90 -3.37
CA PRO A 32 -7.31 -14.07 -2.16
C PRO A 32 -8.75 -13.77 -1.75
N LEU A 33 -8.96 -13.54 -0.45
CA LEU A 33 -10.25 -13.09 0.08
C LEU A 33 -10.63 -11.67 -0.41
N CYS A 34 -9.62 -10.84 -0.68
CA CYS A 34 -9.81 -9.50 -1.23
C CYS A 34 -10.17 -9.48 -2.73
N ASP A 35 -10.31 -10.63 -3.38
CA ASP A 35 -10.89 -10.76 -4.73
C ASP A 35 -12.40 -11.03 -4.66
N ILE A 36 -13.16 -9.96 -4.52
CA ILE A 36 -14.62 -9.99 -4.30
C ILE A 36 -15.37 -10.10 -5.63
N SER A 37 -14.95 -9.36 -6.64
CA SER A 37 -15.61 -9.32 -7.95
C SER A 37 -14.62 -9.05 -9.07
N LYS A 38 -15.09 -9.05 -10.33
CA LYS A 38 -14.24 -8.71 -11.49
C LYS A 38 -13.71 -7.29 -11.44
N THR A 39 -14.40 -6.37 -10.78
CA THR A 39 -14.01 -4.95 -10.63
C THR A 39 -13.42 -4.65 -9.27
N VAL A 40 -13.52 -5.57 -8.30
CA VAL A 40 -12.98 -5.42 -6.95
C VAL A 40 -12.01 -6.57 -6.68
N SER A 41 -10.74 -6.38 -7.02
CA SER A 41 -9.69 -7.40 -6.92
C SER A 41 -8.34 -6.80 -6.51
N CYS A 42 -7.79 -7.32 -5.42
CA CYS A 42 -6.42 -7.05 -4.99
C CYS A 42 -5.40 -7.73 -5.90
N SER A 43 -5.69 -8.93 -6.42
CA SER A 43 -4.78 -9.63 -7.34
C SER A 43 -4.54 -8.81 -8.61
N LYS A 44 -5.61 -8.25 -9.20
CA LYS A 44 -5.48 -7.39 -10.38
C LYS A 44 -4.68 -6.13 -10.10
N ALA A 45 -4.81 -5.55 -8.90
CA ALA A 45 -4.04 -4.37 -8.52
C ALA A 45 -2.55 -4.70 -8.36
N ILE A 46 -2.23 -5.79 -7.66
CA ILE A 46 -0.86 -6.26 -7.42
C ILE A 46 -0.17 -6.64 -8.74
N LEU A 47 -0.80 -7.46 -9.57
CA LEU A 47 -0.23 -7.94 -10.83
C LEU A 47 -0.23 -6.88 -11.94
N SER A 48 -0.73 -5.68 -11.68
CA SER A 48 -0.73 -4.59 -12.66
C SER A 48 0.67 -4.02 -12.86
N PRO A 49 0.92 -3.32 -13.99
CA PRO A 49 2.16 -2.56 -14.17
C PRO A 49 2.41 -1.48 -13.10
N TYR A 50 1.39 -1.15 -12.31
CA TYR A 50 1.45 -0.14 -11.25
C TYR A 50 1.57 -0.74 -9.85
N GLY A 51 1.53 -2.08 -9.70
CA GLY A 51 1.66 -2.76 -8.41
C GLY A 51 3.08 -2.71 -7.83
N HIS A 52 4.05 -2.31 -8.64
CA HIS A 52 5.45 -2.18 -8.28
C HIS A 52 5.95 -0.78 -8.62
N LEU A 53 6.73 -0.18 -7.71
CA LEU A 53 7.21 1.20 -7.83
C LEU A 53 8.15 1.39 -9.05
N ILE A 54 8.74 0.29 -9.53
CA ILE A 54 9.70 0.23 -10.65
C ILE A 54 9.12 -0.64 -11.78
N GLY A 55 7.87 -0.38 -12.16
CA GLY A 55 7.08 -1.20 -13.09
C GLY A 55 7.51 -1.24 -14.58
N ARG A 56 8.79 -1.07 -14.93
CA ARG A 56 9.23 -1.14 -16.35
C ARG A 56 10.59 -1.78 -16.65
N LEU A 57 11.50 -1.94 -15.69
CA LEU A 57 12.85 -2.49 -15.94
C LEU A 57 12.97 -3.99 -15.65
N GLY A 58 11.84 -4.66 -15.44
CA GLY A 58 11.83 -5.79 -14.57
C GLY A 58 11.97 -7.19 -15.14
N GLY A 59 11.34 -7.44 -16.29
CA GLY A 59 11.18 -8.81 -16.75
C GLY A 59 10.46 -9.74 -15.75
N PRO A 60 10.38 -11.05 -16.06
CA PRO A 60 9.67 -12.04 -15.24
C PRO A 60 10.33 -12.36 -13.88
N ASN A 61 11.48 -11.73 -13.55
CA ASN A 61 12.32 -12.07 -12.41
C ASN A 61 12.58 -10.89 -11.45
N VAL A 62 11.80 -9.80 -11.49
CA VAL A 62 11.98 -8.73 -10.48
C VAL A 62 11.54 -9.23 -9.12
N ASP A 63 12.53 -9.59 -8.33
CA ASP A 63 12.76 -9.06 -7.00
C ASP A 63 11.53 -8.39 -6.36
N TYR A 64 10.79 -9.20 -5.61
CA TYR A 64 9.69 -8.86 -4.68
C TYR A 64 9.88 -7.56 -3.88
N TRP A 65 11.13 -7.12 -3.71
CA TRP A 65 11.57 -5.92 -3.01
C TRP A 65 11.03 -4.61 -3.61
N ALA A 66 10.60 -4.60 -4.88
CA ALA A 66 10.06 -3.40 -5.55
C ALA A 66 8.52 -3.23 -5.40
N SER A 67 7.85 -4.12 -4.65
CA SER A 67 6.40 -4.06 -4.42
C SER A 67 5.98 -2.80 -3.69
N ASN A 68 4.88 -2.17 -4.14
CA ASN A 68 4.27 -1.05 -3.42
C ASN A 68 3.84 -1.45 -2.01
N ALA A 69 3.39 -2.70 -1.82
CA ALA A 69 2.97 -3.19 -0.51
C ALA A 69 4.17 -3.29 0.45
N PHE A 70 5.33 -3.71 -0.05
CA PHE A 70 6.57 -3.76 0.73
C PHE A 70 7.04 -2.36 1.15
N PHE A 71 7.09 -1.41 0.21
CA PHE A 71 7.42 -0.01 0.55
C PHE A 71 6.41 0.62 1.51
N GLY A 72 5.12 0.31 1.33
CA GLY A 72 4.08 0.72 2.28
C GLY A 72 4.34 0.18 3.68
N PHE A 73 4.71 -1.10 3.81
CA PHE A 73 5.04 -1.70 5.10
C PHE A 73 6.24 -1.01 5.78
N LEU A 74 7.32 -0.75 5.03
CA LEU A 74 8.48 -0.01 5.54
C LEU A 74 8.12 1.43 5.95
N TYR A 75 7.29 2.10 5.15
CA TYR A 75 6.76 3.42 5.48
C TYR A 75 6.00 3.40 6.82
N TYR A 76 5.12 2.44 7.06
CA TYR A 76 4.39 2.37 8.33
C TYR A 76 5.28 2.05 9.54
N ILE A 77 6.33 1.25 9.38
CA ILE A 77 7.35 1.08 10.44
C ILE A 77 8.01 2.43 10.74
N LEU A 78 8.40 3.16 9.70
CA LEU A 78 9.04 4.47 9.86
C LEU A 78 8.09 5.47 10.54
N VAL A 79 6.81 5.50 10.16
CA VAL A 79 5.78 6.32 10.83
C VAL A 79 5.69 5.98 12.31
N PHE A 80 5.65 4.69 12.67
CA PHE A 80 5.56 4.25 14.06
C PHE A 80 6.75 4.76 14.89
N VAL A 81 7.97 4.62 14.36
CA VAL A 81 9.20 5.09 15.03
C VAL A 81 9.22 6.62 15.14
N LEU A 82 8.89 7.34 14.06
CA LEU A 82 8.88 8.80 14.05
C LEU A 82 7.80 9.40 14.94
N ALA A 83 6.66 8.72 15.09
CA ALA A 83 5.58 9.10 16.01
C ALA A 83 6.06 9.02 17.47
N ILE A 84 6.75 7.95 17.86
CA ILE A 84 7.34 7.82 19.21
C ILE A 84 8.40 8.90 19.44
N ALA A 85 9.20 9.20 18.41
CA ALA A 85 10.24 10.21 18.48
C ALA A 85 9.73 11.66 18.41
N ASN A 86 8.42 11.89 18.21
CA ASN A 86 7.80 13.21 17.97
C ASN A 86 8.55 14.03 16.89
N SER A 87 8.95 13.36 15.80
CA SER A 87 9.75 13.99 14.75
C SER A 87 8.92 14.83 13.80
N SER A 88 9.36 16.06 13.54
CA SER A 88 8.74 16.97 12.55
C SER A 88 8.84 16.47 11.11
N ILE A 89 9.70 15.48 10.82
CA ILE A 89 9.82 14.82 9.51
C ILE A 89 8.55 14.04 9.15
N LEU A 90 7.73 13.65 10.14
CA LEU A 90 6.52 12.87 9.92
C LEU A 90 5.50 13.61 9.02
N LEU A 91 5.37 14.93 9.16
CA LEU A 91 4.43 15.72 8.38
C LEU A 91 4.74 15.73 6.87
N PRO A 92 5.94 16.13 6.40
CA PRO A 92 6.25 16.08 4.97
C PRO A 92 6.24 14.64 4.41
N LEU A 93 6.62 13.65 5.22
CA LEU A 93 6.58 12.25 4.80
C LEU A 93 5.15 11.73 4.60
N SER A 94 4.23 12.07 5.53
CA SER A 94 2.82 11.70 5.42
C SER A 94 2.11 12.41 4.26
N LEU A 95 2.49 13.67 3.97
CA LEU A 95 2.02 14.38 2.78
C LEU A 95 2.41 13.65 1.49
N LEU A 96 3.68 13.20 1.39
CA LEU A 96 4.14 12.42 0.25
C LEU A 96 3.35 11.11 0.08
N ALA A 97 3.03 10.43 1.19
CA ALA A 97 2.22 9.22 1.17
C ALA A 97 0.77 9.48 0.70
N VAL A 98 0.18 10.62 1.05
CA VAL A 98 -1.14 11.04 0.55
C VAL A 98 -1.09 11.32 -0.95
N ILE A 99 -0.06 12.02 -1.44
CA ILE A 99 0.13 12.29 -2.88
C ILE A 99 0.27 10.97 -3.65
N ALA A 100 1.09 10.04 -3.15
CA ALA A 100 1.24 8.71 -3.75
C ALA A 100 -0.07 7.92 -3.75
N SER A 101 -0.84 8.00 -2.67
CA SER A 101 -2.15 7.36 -2.55
C SER A 101 -3.17 7.93 -3.55
N ALA A 102 -3.20 9.25 -3.72
CA ALA A 102 -4.05 9.92 -4.69
C ALA A 102 -3.70 9.51 -6.13
N TYR A 103 -2.41 9.40 -6.45
CA TYR A 103 -1.96 8.89 -7.74
C TYR A 103 -2.41 7.44 -7.98
N LEU A 104 -2.21 6.54 -7.02
CA LEU A 104 -2.61 5.14 -7.15
C LEU A 104 -4.14 4.98 -7.21
N PHE A 105 -4.89 5.81 -6.50
CA PHE A 105 -6.34 5.88 -6.62
C PHE A 105 -6.76 6.29 -8.04
N TYR A 106 -6.15 7.34 -8.60
CA TYR A 106 -6.39 7.78 -9.97
C TYR A 106 -6.11 6.64 -10.98
N VAL A 107 -4.97 5.94 -10.84
CA VAL A 107 -4.62 4.81 -11.71
C VAL A 107 -5.64 3.67 -11.58
N SER A 108 -6.01 3.31 -10.35
CA SER A 108 -6.99 2.27 -10.05
C SER A 108 -8.36 2.57 -10.69
N HIS A 109 -8.84 3.80 -10.55
CA HIS A 109 -10.14 4.23 -11.06
C HIS A 109 -10.14 4.38 -12.59
N TYR A 110 -9.23 5.19 -13.14
CA TYR A 110 -9.29 5.60 -14.55
C TYR A 110 -8.57 4.65 -15.50
N LYS A 111 -7.39 4.14 -15.13
CA LYS A 111 -6.58 3.31 -16.03
C LYS A 111 -6.97 1.84 -15.96
N MET A 112 -7.20 1.32 -14.76
CA MET A 112 -7.46 -0.11 -14.55
C MET A 112 -8.95 -0.46 -14.44
N LYS A 113 -9.79 0.50 -14.03
CA LYS A 113 -11.20 0.27 -13.68
C LYS A 113 -11.36 -0.90 -12.69
N ASN A 114 -10.43 -0.99 -11.74
CA ASN A 114 -10.36 -2.06 -10.74
C ASN A 114 -10.01 -1.48 -9.38
N TYR A 115 -10.77 -1.87 -8.36
CA TYR A 115 -10.66 -1.38 -6.99
C TYR A 115 -10.09 -2.45 -6.08
N CYS A 116 -9.16 -2.07 -5.20
CA CYS A 116 -8.59 -2.95 -4.19
C CYS A 116 -9.02 -2.42 -2.81
N VAL A 117 -9.91 -3.13 -2.11
CA VAL A 117 -10.46 -2.67 -0.81
C VAL A 117 -9.35 -2.46 0.22
N ILE A 118 -8.37 -3.35 0.25
CA ILE A 118 -7.22 -3.25 1.18
C ILE A 118 -6.36 -2.02 0.86
N CYS A 119 -6.14 -1.74 -0.42
CA CYS A 119 -5.40 -0.55 -0.88
C CYS A 119 -6.17 0.74 -0.54
N MET A 120 -7.49 0.75 -0.72
CA MET A 120 -8.33 1.88 -0.28
C MET A 120 -8.25 2.09 1.22
N GLY A 121 -8.25 1.01 2.01
CA GLY A 121 -8.00 1.07 3.45
C GLY A 121 -6.65 1.73 3.77
N ALA A 122 -5.59 1.35 3.07
CA ALA A 122 -4.27 1.95 3.23
C ALA A 122 -4.26 3.45 2.86
N TYR A 123 -5.00 3.87 1.82
CA TYR A 123 -5.12 5.29 1.46
C TYR A 123 -5.83 6.10 2.55
N VAL A 124 -6.90 5.54 3.14
CA VAL A 124 -7.60 6.15 4.27
C VAL A 124 -6.66 6.27 5.48
N VAL A 125 -5.87 5.24 5.77
CA VAL A 125 -4.85 5.28 6.84
C VAL A 125 -3.81 6.38 6.58
N ASN A 126 -3.32 6.52 5.34
CA ASN A 126 -2.35 7.56 4.98
C ASN A 126 -2.91 8.97 5.17
N ILE A 127 -4.17 9.20 4.77
CA ILE A 127 -4.88 10.46 5.01
C ILE A 127 -5.02 10.72 6.51
N GLY A 128 -5.39 9.69 7.29
CA GLY A 128 -5.49 9.79 8.74
C GLY A 128 -4.17 10.16 9.40
N ILE A 129 -3.06 9.53 9.00
CA ILE A 129 -1.71 9.86 9.49
C ILE A 129 -1.38 11.31 9.17
N PHE A 130 -1.63 11.78 7.95
CA PHE A 130 -1.38 13.16 7.57
C PHE A 130 -2.19 14.17 8.40
N ILE A 131 -3.50 13.94 8.53
CA ILE A 131 -4.39 14.82 9.32
C ILE A 131 -3.93 14.91 10.78
N VAL A 132 -3.61 13.77 11.40
CA VAL A 132 -3.17 13.73 12.80
C VAL A 132 -1.76 14.31 12.98
N SER A 133 -0.97 14.38 11.91
CA SER A 133 0.38 14.98 11.93
C SER A 133 0.37 16.50 11.75
N LEU A 134 -0.76 17.11 11.43
CA LEU A 134 -0.87 18.57 11.33
C LEU A 134 -0.72 19.22 12.73
N PRO A 135 -0.10 20.41 12.79
CA PRO A 135 0.13 21.14 14.03
C PRO A 135 -1.16 21.67 14.67
#